data_AF-A0A917X4M2-F1
#
_entry.id   AF-A0A917X4M2-F1
#
_cell.length_a   1.000
_cell.length_b   1.000
_cell.length_c   1.000
_cell.angle_alpha   90.00
_cell.angle_beta   90.00
_cell.angle_gamma   90.00
#
_symmetry.space_group_name_H-M   'P 1'
#
loop_
_entity.id
_entity.type
_entity.pdbx_description
1 polymer ?
#
loop_
_entity_poly.entity_id
_entity_poly.type
_entity_poly.pdbx_seq_one_letter_code
_entity_poly.pdbx_strand_id
1 'polypeptide(L)'
;MTTVQIPPRHAAPSGPPPRTVWLIGGMIALAVVVLAVVAVVVYRTGPQNPADARDHVVSAPAAGRDAAVLDLLSGATAVTVKAADLGDRLFEAETPRDGRLAPRAKVTDDGVVQLTLDGDSGGPGGAAVEVRLNRGVRWTVRFTAGANASTADLRDLGNLAAVEYVGGVAAVDLTLPAAHGTVPVRLSGGANTVALHAPKGTPVRVRAGGGAGAVTLDGAGNNGVAAGATFASAGWDAAADRYDLDATSGVGTITVDHM
;
A
#
# COMPACT_ATOMS: atom_id res chain seq x y z
N MET A 1 32.85 -19.87 108.01
CA MET A 1 32.24 -20.43 106.79
C MET A 1 31.04 -19.56 106.44
N THR A 2 31.12 -18.87 105.32
CA THR A 2 30.18 -17.83 104.85
C THR A 2 29.64 -18.30 103.50
N THR A 3 28.33 -18.22 103.25
CA THR A 3 27.67 -18.15 101.91
C THR A 3 26.16 -17.97 102.19
N VAL A 4 25.63 -16.74 102.19
CA VAL A 4 25.21 -15.88 101.06
C VAL A 4 23.84 -16.29 100.48
N GLN A 5 22.85 -15.49 100.85
CA GLN A 5 21.44 -15.52 100.47
C GLN A 5 21.24 -14.62 99.24
N ILE A 6 20.69 -15.18 98.16
CA ILE A 6 20.45 -14.47 96.88
C ILE A 6 18.99 -13.95 96.88
N PRO A 7 18.73 -12.65 96.64
CA PRO A 7 17.37 -12.11 96.59
C PRO A 7 16.69 -12.35 95.21
N PRO A 8 15.34 -12.31 95.15
CA PRO A 8 14.58 -12.60 93.93
C PRO A 8 14.70 -11.48 92.89
N ARG A 9 14.79 -11.86 91.61
CA ARG A 9 14.80 -10.93 90.48
C ARG A 9 13.38 -10.43 90.18
N HIS A 10 13.17 -9.12 90.22
CA HIS A 10 11.96 -8.50 89.69
C HIS A 10 11.94 -8.56 88.15
N ALA A 11 10.80 -8.96 87.58
CA ALA A 11 10.52 -8.87 86.15
C ALA A 11 10.22 -7.42 85.75
N ALA A 12 10.84 -6.94 84.66
CA ALA A 12 10.56 -5.63 84.09
C ALA A 12 9.23 -5.64 83.31
N PRO A 13 8.42 -4.58 83.36
CA PRO A 13 7.23 -4.44 82.52
C PRO A 13 7.62 -4.13 81.07
N SER A 14 7.07 -4.89 80.12
CA SER A 14 7.15 -4.59 78.69
C SER A 14 6.27 -3.39 78.35
N GLY A 15 6.88 -2.23 78.15
CA GLY A 15 6.19 -1.03 77.65
C GLY A 15 5.72 -1.20 76.19
N PRO A 16 4.65 -0.49 75.78
CA PRO A 16 4.20 -0.50 74.38
C PRO A 16 5.29 0.07 73.46
N PRO A 17 5.42 -0.44 72.22
CA PRO A 17 6.47 0.03 71.31
C PRO A 17 6.30 1.53 71.01
N PRO A 18 7.42 2.26 70.84
CA PRO A 18 7.40 3.71 70.64
C PRO A 18 6.68 4.09 69.33
N ARG A 19 5.75 5.04 69.45
CA ARG A 19 4.88 5.59 68.38
C ARG A 19 5.65 6.13 67.16
N THR A 20 6.96 6.31 67.28
CA THR A 20 7.86 6.79 66.22
C THR A 20 8.08 5.77 65.10
N VAL A 21 7.92 4.46 65.37
CA VAL A 21 8.12 3.40 64.35
C VAL A 21 7.01 3.38 63.29
N TRP A 22 5.79 3.79 63.65
CA TRP A 22 4.64 3.83 62.72
C TRP A 22 4.70 4.99 61.71
N LEU A 23 5.30 6.11 62.08
CA LEU A 23 5.42 7.28 61.18
C LEU A 23 6.44 7.06 60.06
N ILE A 24 7.53 6.33 60.33
CA ILE A 24 8.55 6.01 59.33
C ILE A 24 8.03 4.94 58.35
N GLY A 25 7.32 3.93 58.84
CA GLY A 25 6.67 2.92 57.99
C GLY A 25 5.61 3.49 57.05
N GLY A 26 4.80 4.44 57.54
CA GLY A 26 3.79 5.13 56.73
C GLY A 26 4.37 6.02 55.62
N MET A 27 5.47 6.73 55.89
CA MET A 27 6.17 7.52 54.85
C MET A 27 6.85 6.65 53.80
N ILE A 28 7.45 5.52 54.19
CA ILE A 28 8.06 4.59 53.23
C ILE A 28 6.99 3.98 52.32
N ALA A 29 5.85 3.56 52.88
CA ALA A 29 4.73 3.03 52.10
C ALA A 29 4.15 4.09 51.14
N LEU A 30 3.96 5.33 51.60
CA LEU A 30 3.49 6.43 50.76
C LEU A 30 4.51 6.78 49.66
N ALA A 31 5.80 6.80 49.97
CA ALA A 31 6.86 7.03 48.98
C ALA A 31 6.89 5.92 47.92
N VAL A 32 6.72 4.65 48.31
CA VAL A 32 6.65 3.51 47.36
C VAL A 32 5.40 3.60 46.48
N VAL A 33 4.25 3.97 47.04
CA VAL A 33 3.01 4.15 46.27
C VAL A 33 3.14 5.34 45.32
N VAL A 34 3.70 6.47 45.75
CA VAL A 34 3.96 7.62 44.88
C VAL A 34 4.97 7.25 43.79
N LEU A 35 6.04 6.51 44.11
CA LEU A 35 7.00 6.04 43.13
C LEU A 35 6.38 5.07 42.13
N ALA A 36 5.47 4.19 42.58
CA ALA A 36 4.74 3.27 41.71
C ALA A 36 3.73 4.00 40.82
N VAL A 37 3.03 5.01 41.35
CA VAL A 37 2.11 5.84 40.56
C VAL A 37 2.88 6.70 39.56
N VAL A 38 4.00 7.30 39.96
CA VAL A 38 4.90 8.04 39.05
C VAL A 38 5.48 7.09 38.01
N ALA A 39 5.90 5.88 38.39
CA ALA A 39 6.38 4.87 37.44
C ALA A 39 5.28 4.47 36.46
N VAL A 40 4.03 4.26 36.91
CA VAL A 40 2.89 3.94 36.03
C VAL A 40 2.52 5.12 35.13
N VAL A 41 2.56 6.35 35.63
CA VAL A 41 2.32 7.55 34.82
C VAL A 41 3.44 7.71 33.80
N VAL A 42 4.72 7.59 34.19
CA VAL A 42 5.89 7.61 33.28
C VAL A 42 5.87 6.43 32.30
N TYR A 43 5.32 5.28 32.67
CA TYR A 43 5.13 4.16 31.73
C TYR A 43 4.00 4.44 30.73
N ARG A 44 2.96 5.16 31.16
CA ARG A 44 1.81 5.55 30.30
C ARG A 44 2.07 6.80 29.47
N THR A 45 2.94 7.70 29.92
CA THR A 45 3.31 8.96 29.24
C THR A 45 4.76 8.96 28.76
N GLY A 46 5.44 7.81 28.81
CA GLY A 46 6.77 7.63 28.25
C GLY A 46 6.70 7.90 26.75
N PRO A 47 7.77 8.45 26.14
CA PRO A 47 7.82 8.65 24.70
C PRO A 47 7.51 7.32 24.03
N GLN A 48 6.47 7.30 23.20
CA GLN A 48 6.13 6.11 22.43
C GLN A 48 7.39 5.70 21.67
N ASN A 49 7.80 4.45 21.89
CA ASN A 49 9.02 3.90 21.32
C ASN A 49 8.93 4.08 19.78
N PRO A 50 9.89 4.73 19.09
CA PRO A 50 9.84 4.94 17.64
C PRO A 50 9.87 3.64 16.81
N ALA A 51 9.91 2.47 17.46
CA ALA A 51 9.84 1.15 16.86
C ALA A 51 8.47 0.77 16.27
N ASP A 52 7.40 1.55 16.50
CA ASP A 52 6.07 1.34 15.91
C ASP A 52 5.74 2.30 14.75
N ALA A 53 6.62 3.25 14.43
CA ALA A 53 6.45 4.09 13.25
C ALA A 53 6.87 3.28 12.01
N ARG A 54 5.95 2.46 11.48
CA ARG A 54 6.13 1.91 10.13
C ARG A 54 6.31 3.08 9.18
N ASP A 55 7.32 3.02 8.33
CA ASP A 55 7.44 4.01 7.28
C ASP A 55 6.27 3.81 6.32
N HIS A 56 5.43 4.83 6.20
CA HIS A 56 4.27 4.85 5.32
C HIS A 56 4.64 5.36 3.93
N VAL A 57 5.90 5.69 3.71
CA VAL A 57 6.44 6.12 2.43
C VAL A 57 7.68 5.27 2.11
N VAL A 58 7.80 4.80 0.87
CA VAL A 58 9.03 4.16 0.39
C VAL A 58 9.40 4.73 -0.96
N SER A 59 10.68 4.98 -1.19
CA SER A 59 11.21 5.49 -2.46
C SER A 59 12.60 4.93 -2.73
N ALA A 60 13.06 5.06 -3.96
CA ALA A 60 14.42 4.71 -4.37
C ALA A 60 14.94 5.71 -5.40
N PRO A 61 16.27 5.94 -5.50
CA PRO A 61 16.85 6.79 -6.53
C PRO A 61 16.66 6.16 -7.93
N ALA A 62 16.47 7.00 -8.95
CA ALA A 62 16.48 6.61 -10.36
C ALA A 62 17.83 6.00 -10.75
N ALA A 63 18.92 6.56 -10.21
CA ALA A 63 20.29 6.12 -10.45
C ALA A 63 20.61 5.95 -11.95
N GLY A 64 20.18 6.92 -12.76
CA GLY A 64 20.44 6.97 -14.20
C GLY A 64 19.59 6.04 -15.06
N ARG A 65 18.58 5.37 -14.50
CA ARG A 65 17.65 4.51 -15.26
C ARG A 65 16.77 5.32 -16.21
N ASP A 66 16.67 4.86 -17.45
CA ASP A 66 15.77 5.35 -18.48
C ASP A 66 14.53 4.47 -18.66
N ALA A 67 14.55 3.23 -18.15
CA ALA A 67 13.43 2.31 -18.12
C ALA A 67 13.32 1.57 -16.77
N ALA A 68 12.10 1.21 -16.39
CA ALA A 68 11.82 0.44 -15.18
C ALA A 68 10.47 -0.30 -15.28
N VAL A 69 10.31 -1.30 -14.41
CA VAL A 69 9.05 -2.03 -14.23
C VAL A 69 8.54 -1.77 -12.82
N LEU A 70 7.32 -1.28 -12.67
CA LEU A 70 6.60 -1.37 -11.39
C LEU A 70 5.88 -2.71 -11.36
N ASP A 71 6.09 -3.48 -10.29
CA ASP A 71 5.35 -4.72 -10.05
C ASP A 71 4.72 -4.71 -8.65
N LEU A 72 3.41 -4.49 -8.60
CA LEU A 72 2.65 -4.55 -7.35
C LEU A 72 2.27 -6.01 -7.05
N LEU A 73 2.99 -6.60 -6.09
CA LEU A 73 2.92 -8.01 -5.73
C LEU A 73 1.91 -8.32 -4.62
N SER A 74 1.46 -7.32 -3.87
CA SER A 74 0.49 -7.48 -2.78
C SER A 74 -0.85 -6.87 -3.16
N GLY A 75 -1.93 -7.57 -2.80
CA GLY A 75 -3.27 -7.09 -3.07
C GLY A 75 -3.64 -5.92 -2.18
N ALA A 76 -4.39 -4.97 -2.72
CA ALA A 76 -4.88 -3.80 -2.01
C ALA A 76 -6.37 -3.61 -2.32
N THR A 77 -7.14 -3.04 -1.40
CA THR A 77 -8.52 -2.68 -1.72
C THR A 77 -8.56 -1.55 -2.75
N ALA A 78 -7.60 -0.62 -2.69
CA ALA A 78 -7.49 0.48 -3.64
C ALA A 78 -6.02 0.70 -4.01
N VAL A 79 -5.74 0.75 -5.29
CA VAL A 79 -4.41 1.08 -5.83
C VAL A 79 -4.54 2.33 -6.67
N THR A 80 -3.71 3.34 -6.39
CA THR A 80 -3.59 4.53 -7.22
C THR A 80 -2.19 4.61 -7.78
N VAL A 81 -2.03 4.76 -9.09
CA VAL A 81 -0.74 4.98 -9.75
C VAL A 81 -0.80 6.27 -10.53
N LYS A 82 0.19 7.15 -10.38
CA LYS A 82 0.25 8.44 -11.06
C LYS A 82 1.65 8.73 -11.57
N ALA A 83 1.76 9.45 -12.67
CA ALA A 83 3.01 10.06 -13.09
C ALA A 83 3.32 11.32 -12.25
N ALA A 84 4.59 11.59 -11.96
CA ALA A 84 5.02 12.75 -11.19
C ALA A 84 6.43 13.25 -11.55
N ASP A 85 6.71 14.52 -11.24
CA ASP A 85 8.08 15.00 -11.13
C ASP A 85 8.69 14.47 -9.84
N LEU A 86 9.67 13.57 -9.95
CA LEU A 86 10.31 13.00 -8.78
C LEU A 86 11.80 13.39 -8.67
N GLY A 87 12.29 14.24 -9.57
CA GLY A 87 13.70 14.61 -9.64
C GLY A 87 14.59 13.38 -9.85
N ASP A 88 15.48 13.13 -8.89
CA ASP A 88 16.43 12.01 -8.90
C ASP A 88 15.84 10.68 -8.38
N ARG A 89 14.57 10.65 -7.98
CA ARG A 89 13.90 9.45 -7.47
C ARG A 89 13.20 8.70 -8.60
N LEU A 90 13.22 7.36 -8.52
CA LEU A 90 12.60 6.48 -9.49
C LEU A 90 11.08 6.43 -9.31
N PHE A 91 10.65 6.25 -8.06
CA PHE A 91 9.26 6.17 -7.66
C PHE A 91 9.12 6.61 -6.20
N GLU A 92 7.90 6.87 -5.77
CA GLU A 92 7.51 7.02 -4.37
C GLU A 92 6.20 6.27 -4.17
N ALA A 93 6.10 5.42 -3.16
CA ALA A 93 4.88 4.72 -2.79
C ALA A 93 4.48 5.10 -1.36
N GLU A 94 3.22 5.42 -1.16
CA GLU A 94 2.68 5.93 0.10
C GLU A 94 1.41 5.16 0.48
N THR A 95 1.27 4.81 1.76
CA THR A 95 0.01 4.35 2.35
C THR A 95 -0.48 5.37 3.39
N PRO A 96 -1.79 5.35 3.76
CA PRO A 96 -2.29 6.21 4.82
C PRO A 96 -1.50 6.02 6.13
N ARG A 97 -1.10 7.12 6.78
CA ARG A 97 -0.26 7.10 8.01
C ARG A 97 -0.91 6.42 9.20
N ASP A 98 -2.23 6.41 9.24
CA ASP A 98 -3.07 5.73 10.22
C ASP A 98 -3.55 4.35 9.72
N GLY A 99 -3.12 3.97 8.51
CA GLY A 99 -3.42 2.70 7.88
C GLY A 99 -2.63 1.54 8.49
N ARG A 100 -3.18 0.33 8.37
CA ARG A 100 -2.51 -0.88 8.87
C ARG A 100 -1.44 -1.43 7.92
N LEU A 101 -1.37 -0.91 6.70
CA LEU A 101 -0.43 -1.35 5.70
C LEU A 101 0.74 -0.38 5.61
N ALA A 102 1.94 -0.94 5.49
CA ALA A 102 3.15 -0.18 5.20
C ALA A 102 3.73 -0.65 3.86
N PRO A 103 4.08 0.27 2.95
CA PRO A 103 4.64 -0.12 1.68
C PRO A 103 6.10 -0.56 1.88
N ARG A 104 6.50 -1.62 1.20
CA ARG A 104 7.90 -2.02 1.06
C ARG A 104 8.23 -2.18 -0.41
N ALA A 105 9.41 -1.71 -0.78
CA ALA A 105 9.89 -1.86 -2.13
C ALA A 105 11.28 -2.45 -2.15
N LYS A 106 11.50 -3.36 -3.10
CA LYS A 106 12.83 -3.82 -3.49
C LYS A 106 13.04 -3.45 -4.96
N VAL A 107 14.12 -2.72 -5.23
CA VAL A 107 14.53 -2.42 -6.61
C VAL A 107 15.63 -3.40 -6.99
N THR A 108 15.40 -4.16 -8.05
CA THR A 108 16.40 -5.09 -8.60
C THR A 108 17.39 -4.36 -9.51
N ASP A 109 18.52 -5.00 -9.79
CA ASP A 109 19.55 -4.41 -10.66
C ASP A 109 19.04 -4.16 -12.09
N ASP A 110 18.15 -5.02 -12.59
CA ASP A 110 17.48 -4.91 -13.89
C ASP A 110 16.29 -3.90 -13.89
N GLY A 111 16.07 -3.17 -12.80
CA GLY A 111 15.12 -2.05 -12.77
C GLY A 111 13.68 -2.44 -12.48
N VAL A 112 13.43 -3.61 -11.86
CA VAL A 112 12.12 -4.00 -11.37
C VAL A 112 11.92 -3.47 -9.95
N VAL A 113 10.91 -2.64 -9.77
CA VAL A 113 10.40 -2.16 -8.48
C VAL A 113 9.34 -3.16 -8.00
N GLN A 114 9.76 -4.09 -7.14
CA GLN A 114 8.86 -5.04 -6.48
C GLN A 114 8.24 -4.37 -5.27
N LEU A 115 6.97 -3.96 -5.39
CA LEU A 115 6.20 -3.29 -4.33
C LEU A 115 5.30 -4.31 -3.62
N THR A 116 5.47 -4.42 -2.31
CA THR A 116 4.64 -5.22 -1.41
C THR A 116 4.03 -4.34 -0.32
N LEU A 117 2.91 -4.80 0.25
CA LEU A 117 2.28 -4.14 1.38
C LEU A 117 2.36 -5.06 2.60
N ASP A 118 3.07 -4.62 3.63
CA ASP A 118 3.19 -5.32 4.90
C ASP A 118 2.00 -4.99 5.80
N GLY A 119 1.36 -6.02 6.36
CA GLY A 119 0.30 -5.87 7.35
C GLY A 119 -0.91 -6.78 7.08
N ASP A 120 -1.99 -6.55 7.81
CA ASP A 120 -3.25 -7.27 7.65
C ASP A 120 -4.21 -6.50 6.71
N SER A 121 -4.44 -7.06 5.52
CA SER A 121 -5.34 -6.54 4.49
C SER A 121 -6.81 -6.96 4.66
N GLY A 122 -7.12 -7.86 5.62
CA GLY A 122 -8.46 -8.38 5.87
C GLY A 122 -9.26 -7.64 6.97
N GLY A 123 -8.60 -6.78 7.74
CA GLY A 123 -9.24 -6.02 8.83
C GLY A 123 -10.05 -4.77 8.37
N PRO A 124 -10.91 -4.21 9.23
CA PRO A 124 -11.70 -3.00 8.95
C PRO A 124 -10.83 -1.74 8.85
N GLY A 125 -10.66 -1.11 7.68
CA GLY A 125 -9.83 0.11 7.55
C GLY A 125 -9.11 0.33 6.21
N GLY A 126 -9.40 -0.46 5.18
CA GLY A 126 -8.88 -0.24 3.83
C GLY A 126 -7.40 -0.56 3.65
N ALA A 127 -7.08 -1.22 2.55
CA ALA A 127 -5.73 -1.45 2.06
C ALA A 127 -5.50 -0.52 0.87
N ALA A 128 -5.07 0.72 1.11
CA ALA A 128 -4.86 1.71 0.06
C ALA A 128 -3.37 2.02 -0.12
N VAL A 129 -2.93 2.15 -1.36
CA VAL A 129 -1.58 2.60 -1.71
C VAL A 129 -1.64 3.57 -2.89
N GLU A 130 -0.93 4.68 -2.80
CA GLU A 130 -0.64 5.57 -3.92
C GLU A 130 0.81 5.40 -4.34
N VAL A 131 1.04 5.25 -5.64
CA VAL A 131 2.37 5.13 -6.24
C VAL A 131 2.56 6.25 -7.24
N ARG A 132 3.60 7.04 -7.05
CA ARG A 132 4.05 8.09 -7.96
C ARG A 132 5.25 7.55 -8.73
N LEU A 133 5.17 7.60 -10.05
CA LEU A 133 6.21 7.14 -10.98
C LEU A 133 6.94 8.34 -11.56
N ASN A 134 8.27 8.26 -11.69
CA ASN A 134 9.04 9.32 -12.34
C ASN A 134 8.64 9.40 -13.82
N ARG A 135 8.10 10.56 -14.23
CA ARG A 135 7.61 10.78 -15.59
C ARG A 135 8.67 10.69 -16.69
N GLY A 136 9.94 10.85 -16.35
CA GLY A 136 11.07 10.78 -17.28
C GLY A 136 11.57 9.36 -17.58
N VAL A 137 11.01 8.35 -16.90
CA VAL A 137 11.39 6.94 -17.06
C VAL A 137 10.35 6.22 -17.92
N ARG A 138 10.80 5.31 -18.79
CA ARG A 138 9.93 4.41 -19.55
C ARG A 138 9.40 3.29 -18.65
N TRP A 139 8.10 3.20 -18.46
CA TRP A 139 7.50 2.25 -17.50
C TRP A 139 6.78 1.08 -18.14
N THR A 140 6.98 -0.11 -17.60
CA THR A 140 5.95 -1.16 -17.58
C THR A 140 5.27 -1.12 -16.21
N VAL A 141 3.94 -1.09 -16.18
CA VAL A 141 3.17 -1.08 -14.92
C VAL A 141 2.42 -2.40 -14.79
N ARG A 142 2.83 -3.23 -13.82
CA ARG A 142 2.27 -4.56 -13.59
C ARG A 142 1.58 -4.66 -12.23
N PHE A 143 0.37 -5.19 -12.23
CA PHE A 143 -0.43 -5.50 -11.05
C PHE A 143 -0.54 -7.03 -10.95
N THR A 144 0.39 -7.63 -10.21
CA THR A 144 0.45 -9.09 -10.06
C THR A 144 -0.62 -9.60 -9.10
N ALA A 145 -0.84 -8.89 -8.00
CA ALA A 145 -1.93 -9.21 -7.09
C ALA A 145 -3.25 -8.56 -7.52
N GLY A 146 -4.35 -9.11 -7.00
CA GLY A 146 -5.68 -8.56 -7.24
C GLY A 146 -6.00 -7.32 -6.40
N ALA A 147 -6.99 -6.55 -6.84
CA ALA A 147 -7.48 -5.37 -6.14
C ALA A 147 -8.99 -5.19 -6.29
N ASN A 148 -9.64 -4.45 -5.39
CA ASN A 148 -11.05 -4.08 -5.62
C ASN A 148 -11.13 -2.92 -6.61
N ALA A 149 -10.25 -1.92 -6.47
CA ALA A 149 -10.16 -0.78 -7.36
C ALA A 149 -8.71 -0.49 -7.74
N SER A 150 -8.48 -0.23 -9.02
CA SER A 150 -7.22 0.30 -9.55
C SER A 150 -7.50 1.57 -10.35
N THR A 151 -6.86 2.67 -9.96
CA THR A 151 -6.87 3.92 -10.72
C THR A 151 -5.44 4.23 -11.14
N ALA A 152 -5.15 4.16 -12.43
CA ALA A 152 -3.84 4.47 -12.98
C ALA A 152 -3.95 5.68 -13.90
N ASP A 153 -3.51 6.85 -13.41
CA ASP A 153 -3.42 8.07 -14.21
C ASP A 153 -1.99 8.24 -14.73
N LEU A 154 -1.76 7.74 -15.94
CA LEU A 154 -0.45 7.69 -16.57
C LEU A 154 -0.27 8.77 -17.63
N ARG A 155 -1.21 9.73 -17.74
CA ARG A 155 -1.24 10.73 -18.82
C ARG A 155 0.03 11.58 -18.94
N ASP A 156 0.70 11.82 -17.81
CA ASP A 156 1.92 12.64 -17.77
C ASP A 156 3.22 11.82 -17.92
N LEU A 157 3.15 10.49 -18.13
CA LEU A 157 4.34 9.71 -18.46
C LEU A 157 4.85 10.08 -19.85
N GLY A 158 6.15 10.32 -19.98
CA GLY A 158 6.78 10.57 -21.28
C GLY A 158 6.88 9.31 -22.15
N ASN A 159 6.90 8.12 -21.56
CA ASN A 159 6.95 6.87 -22.31
C ASN A 159 6.35 5.71 -21.50
N LEU A 160 5.26 5.12 -22.00
CA LEU A 160 4.65 3.91 -21.43
C LEU A 160 5.00 2.72 -22.31
N ALA A 161 5.64 1.71 -21.73
CA ALA A 161 6.00 0.47 -22.40
C ALA A 161 4.85 -0.53 -22.42
N ALA A 162 4.14 -0.70 -21.29
CA ALA A 162 3.03 -1.65 -21.15
C ALA A 162 2.26 -1.42 -19.84
N VAL A 163 1.01 -1.90 -19.80
CA VAL A 163 0.23 -2.08 -18.56
C VAL A 163 -0.27 -3.51 -18.49
N GLU A 164 -0.11 -4.16 -17.34
CA GLU A 164 -0.45 -5.58 -17.16
C GLU A 164 -1.22 -5.79 -15.86
N TYR A 165 -2.45 -6.26 -15.95
CA TYR A 165 -3.24 -6.76 -14.82
C TYR A 165 -3.23 -8.28 -14.85
N VAL A 166 -2.37 -8.88 -14.03
CA VAL A 166 -2.26 -10.33 -13.91
C VAL A 166 -3.24 -10.84 -12.87
N GLY A 167 -3.35 -10.15 -11.73
CA GLY A 167 -4.36 -10.41 -10.72
C GLY A 167 -5.75 -9.95 -11.15
N GLY A 168 -6.81 -10.56 -10.58
CA GLY A 168 -8.18 -10.12 -10.81
C GLY A 168 -8.48 -8.78 -10.16
N VAL A 169 -9.28 -7.93 -10.82
CA VAL A 169 -9.57 -6.58 -10.35
C VAL A 169 -11.04 -6.21 -10.55
N ALA A 170 -11.75 -5.79 -9.51
CA ALA A 170 -13.19 -5.52 -9.69
C ALA A 170 -13.44 -4.28 -10.57
N ALA A 171 -12.69 -3.19 -10.36
CA ALA A 171 -12.81 -1.97 -11.16
C ALA A 171 -11.43 -1.42 -11.56
N VAL A 172 -11.26 -1.15 -12.86
CA VAL A 172 -10.09 -0.47 -13.44
C VAL A 172 -10.52 0.85 -14.04
N ASP A 173 -9.82 1.92 -13.69
CA ASP A 173 -9.84 3.22 -14.35
C ASP A 173 -8.40 3.54 -14.78
N LEU A 174 -8.16 3.54 -16.09
CA LEU A 174 -6.83 3.66 -16.68
C LEU A 174 -6.81 4.85 -17.65
N THR A 175 -6.11 5.92 -17.27
CA THR A 175 -5.80 7.02 -18.18
C THR A 175 -4.40 6.86 -18.75
N LEU A 176 -4.29 6.92 -20.08
CA LEU A 176 -3.05 6.65 -20.81
C LEU A 176 -2.40 7.93 -21.35
N PRO A 177 -1.05 7.96 -21.48
CA PRO A 177 -0.33 9.01 -22.18
C PRO A 177 -0.45 8.85 -23.71
N ALA A 178 0.25 9.68 -24.48
CA ALA A 178 0.46 9.41 -25.91
C ALA A 178 1.20 8.08 -26.09
N ALA A 179 0.76 7.26 -27.05
CA ALA A 179 1.43 6.01 -27.35
C ALA A 179 2.74 6.26 -28.13
N HIS A 180 3.72 5.39 -27.92
CA HIS A 180 4.95 5.33 -28.71
C HIS A 180 5.16 3.89 -29.20
N GLY A 181 4.86 3.66 -30.47
CA GLY A 181 4.67 2.34 -31.05
C GLY A 181 3.35 1.70 -30.64
N THR A 182 3.27 0.38 -30.77
CA THR A 182 2.12 -0.39 -30.27
C THR A 182 2.34 -0.70 -28.79
N VAL A 183 1.57 -0.05 -27.92
CA VAL A 183 1.66 -0.23 -26.46
C VAL A 183 0.60 -1.24 -25.99
N PRO A 184 1.01 -2.40 -25.44
CA PRO A 184 0.08 -3.40 -24.97
C PRO A 184 -0.55 -3.03 -23.61
N VAL A 185 -1.84 -3.30 -23.48
CA VAL A 185 -2.57 -3.33 -22.21
C VAL A 185 -3.13 -4.73 -22.03
N ARG A 186 -2.61 -5.49 -21.06
CA ARG A 186 -2.98 -6.91 -20.88
C ARG A 186 -3.84 -7.08 -19.64
N LEU A 187 -5.01 -7.70 -19.80
CA LEU A 187 -5.89 -8.10 -18.69
C LEU A 187 -5.94 -9.63 -18.65
N SER A 188 -5.02 -10.21 -17.89
CA SER A 188 -4.92 -11.67 -17.71
C SER A 188 -5.73 -12.17 -16.51
N GLY A 189 -5.93 -11.33 -15.50
CA GLY A 189 -6.94 -11.55 -14.47
C GLY A 189 -8.33 -11.11 -14.94
N GLY A 190 -9.39 -11.71 -14.39
CA GLY A 190 -10.76 -11.26 -14.65
C GLY A 190 -11.05 -9.89 -14.06
N ALA A 191 -11.99 -9.15 -14.66
CA ALA A 191 -12.43 -7.86 -14.14
C ALA A 191 -13.94 -7.64 -14.28
N ASN A 192 -14.57 -6.88 -13.37
CA ASN A 192 -15.98 -6.55 -13.53
C ASN A 192 -16.14 -5.35 -14.47
N THR A 193 -15.36 -4.30 -14.26
CA THR A 193 -15.43 -3.07 -15.04
C THR A 193 -14.03 -2.57 -15.39
N VAL A 194 -13.85 -2.15 -16.64
CA VAL A 194 -12.63 -1.55 -17.16
C VAL A 194 -13.00 -0.29 -17.92
N ALA A 195 -12.49 0.86 -17.48
CA ALA A 195 -12.52 2.11 -18.21
C ALA A 195 -11.09 2.44 -18.65
N LEU A 196 -10.91 2.66 -19.95
CA LEU A 196 -9.65 3.07 -20.56
C LEU A 196 -9.85 4.40 -21.29
N HIS A 197 -9.08 5.40 -20.87
CA HIS A 197 -9.09 6.74 -21.43
C HIS A 197 -7.80 6.94 -22.23
N ALA A 198 -7.91 6.91 -23.56
CA ALA A 198 -6.80 7.17 -24.46
C ALA A 198 -6.78 8.65 -24.88
N PRO A 199 -5.62 9.25 -25.21
CA PRO A 199 -5.60 10.59 -25.77
C PRO A 199 -6.30 10.64 -27.13
N LYS A 200 -7.00 11.74 -27.41
CA LYS A 200 -7.53 12.04 -28.76
C LYS A 200 -6.53 11.72 -29.87
N GLY A 201 -7.03 11.00 -30.87
CA GLY A 201 -6.26 10.64 -32.06
C GLY A 201 -5.32 9.43 -31.89
N THR A 202 -5.25 8.81 -30.71
CA THR A 202 -4.46 7.59 -30.49
C THR A 202 -5.32 6.34 -30.67
N PRO A 203 -5.20 5.56 -31.76
CA PRO A 203 -6.09 4.44 -32.00
C PRO A 203 -5.98 3.34 -30.93
N VAL A 204 -7.10 2.72 -30.60
CA VAL A 204 -7.19 1.62 -29.63
C VAL A 204 -7.85 0.41 -30.27
N ARG A 205 -7.29 -0.78 -30.01
CA ARG A 205 -7.97 -2.06 -30.25
C ARG A 205 -8.24 -2.74 -28.93
N VAL A 206 -9.41 -3.35 -28.82
CA VAL A 206 -9.86 -4.21 -27.72
C VAL A 206 -10.07 -5.61 -28.25
N ARG A 207 -9.33 -6.59 -27.72
CA ARG A 207 -9.60 -8.01 -27.92
C ARG A 207 -10.23 -8.58 -26.66
N ALA A 208 -11.46 -9.07 -26.77
CA ALA A 208 -12.15 -9.80 -25.72
C ALA A 208 -11.78 -11.29 -25.80
N GLY A 209 -10.52 -11.63 -25.56
CA GLY A 209 -10.00 -13.00 -25.63
C GLY A 209 -10.80 -14.00 -24.79
N GLY A 210 -11.13 -13.63 -23.54
CA GLY A 210 -11.98 -14.42 -22.64
C GLY A 210 -13.48 -14.14 -22.75
N GLY A 211 -13.89 -13.27 -23.67
CA GLY A 211 -15.25 -12.74 -23.80
C GLY A 211 -15.53 -11.57 -22.86
N ALA A 212 -16.64 -10.88 -23.10
CA ALA A 212 -17.08 -9.80 -22.22
C ALA A 212 -18.61 -9.69 -22.14
N GLY A 213 -19.13 -9.18 -21.02
CA GLY A 213 -20.56 -8.86 -20.91
C GLY A 213 -20.95 -7.71 -21.85
N ALA A 214 -20.11 -6.68 -21.93
CA ALA A 214 -20.24 -5.60 -22.91
C ALA A 214 -18.89 -4.97 -23.26
N VAL A 215 -18.77 -4.44 -24.48
CA VAL A 215 -17.66 -3.58 -24.94
C VAL A 215 -18.24 -2.33 -25.57
N THR A 216 -17.83 -1.16 -25.08
CA THR A 216 -18.16 0.15 -25.64
C THR A 216 -16.89 0.84 -26.08
N LEU A 217 -16.83 1.27 -27.34
CA LEU A 217 -15.72 2.03 -27.90
C LEU A 217 -16.26 3.34 -28.48
N ASP A 218 -15.85 4.48 -27.92
CA ASP A 218 -16.31 5.82 -28.31
C ASP A 218 -17.85 5.95 -28.36
N GLY A 219 -18.53 5.34 -27.39
CA GLY A 219 -19.98 5.31 -27.29
C GLY A 219 -20.70 4.24 -28.13
N ALA A 220 -19.99 3.54 -29.03
CA ALA A 220 -20.54 2.41 -29.77
C ALA A 220 -20.47 1.12 -28.93
N GLY A 221 -21.61 0.70 -28.38
CA GLY A 221 -21.73 -0.45 -27.48
C GLY A 221 -22.07 -1.76 -28.18
N ASN A 222 -21.55 -2.86 -27.64
CA ASN A 222 -21.85 -4.25 -28.01
C ASN A 222 -22.08 -5.07 -26.74
N ASN A 223 -23.16 -5.83 -26.66
CA ASN A 223 -23.51 -6.66 -25.51
C ASN A 223 -23.34 -8.15 -25.86
N GLY A 224 -23.07 -8.99 -24.85
CA GLY A 224 -22.91 -10.44 -25.05
C GLY A 224 -21.73 -10.77 -25.95
N VAL A 225 -20.57 -10.16 -25.67
CA VAL A 225 -19.37 -10.27 -26.50
C VAL A 225 -18.73 -11.64 -26.35
N ALA A 226 -18.72 -12.41 -27.44
CA ALA A 226 -18.11 -13.73 -27.48
C ALA A 226 -16.59 -13.68 -27.30
N ALA A 227 -16.02 -14.77 -26.76
CA ALA A 227 -14.58 -14.96 -26.67
C ALA A 227 -13.91 -14.85 -28.05
N GLY A 228 -12.80 -14.12 -28.11
CA GLY A 228 -12.03 -13.85 -29.33
C GLY A 228 -12.55 -12.66 -30.17
N ALA A 229 -13.66 -12.03 -29.79
CA ALA A 229 -14.16 -10.85 -30.48
C ALA A 229 -13.15 -9.68 -30.40
N THR A 230 -13.09 -8.87 -31.46
CA THR A 230 -12.17 -7.75 -31.58
C THR A 230 -12.90 -6.49 -32.03
N PHE A 231 -12.59 -5.37 -31.39
CA PHE A 231 -13.11 -4.04 -31.68
C PHE A 231 -11.92 -3.10 -31.87
N ALA A 232 -11.93 -2.24 -32.87
CA ALA A 232 -10.84 -1.31 -33.11
C ALA A 232 -11.40 0.05 -33.52
N SER A 233 -10.74 1.11 -33.07
CA SER A 233 -11.05 2.46 -33.50
C SER A 233 -10.61 2.65 -34.95
N ALA A 234 -11.12 3.69 -35.61
CA ALA A 234 -10.72 4.01 -36.97
C ALA A 234 -9.20 4.23 -37.08
N GLY A 235 -8.61 3.74 -38.16
CA GLY A 235 -7.18 3.93 -38.46
C GLY A 235 -6.22 3.05 -37.66
N TRP A 236 -6.72 2.15 -36.78
CA TRP A 236 -5.86 1.33 -35.92
C TRP A 236 -4.81 0.53 -36.70
N ASP A 237 -5.18 -0.13 -37.81
CA ASP A 237 -4.25 -0.97 -38.59
C ASP A 237 -3.08 -0.19 -39.20
N ALA A 238 -3.33 1.06 -39.60
CA ALA A 238 -2.34 1.93 -40.25
C ALA A 238 -1.50 2.76 -39.26
N ALA A 239 -1.93 2.87 -38.00
CA ALA A 239 -1.24 3.65 -36.99
C ALA A 239 0.07 3.00 -36.52
N ALA A 240 1.12 3.80 -36.41
CA ALA A 240 2.38 3.41 -35.78
C ALA A 240 2.26 3.43 -34.25
N ASP A 241 1.65 4.51 -33.73
CA ASP A 241 1.42 4.75 -32.31
C ASP A 241 -0.03 4.40 -31.98
N ARG A 242 -0.23 3.36 -31.17
CA ARG A 242 -1.56 2.81 -30.87
C ARG A 242 -1.56 1.96 -29.61
N TYR A 243 -2.73 1.83 -28.98
CA TYR A 243 -2.94 0.90 -27.89
C TYR A 243 -3.55 -0.41 -28.37
N ASP A 244 -3.11 -1.50 -27.75
CA ASP A 244 -3.64 -2.83 -27.99
C ASP A 244 -4.03 -3.48 -26.66
N LEU A 245 -5.30 -3.37 -26.31
CA LEU A 245 -5.88 -4.00 -25.13
C LEU A 245 -6.26 -5.44 -25.45
N ASP A 246 -5.69 -6.38 -24.69
CA ASP A 246 -5.99 -7.81 -24.78
C ASP A 246 -6.49 -8.33 -23.43
N ALA A 247 -7.77 -8.64 -23.38
CA ALA A 247 -8.44 -9.23 -22.22
C ALA A 247 -8.56 -10.75 -22.41
N THR A 248 -7.55 -11.49 -21.99
CA THR A 248 -7.50 -12.95 -22.15
C THR A 248 -8.44 -13.67 -21.19
N SER A 249 -8.80 -13.03 -20.08
CA SER A 249 -9.84 -13.48 -19.15
C SER A 249 -11.16 -12.74 -19.37
N GLY A 250 -12.25 -13.28 -18.84
CA GLY A 250 -13.57 -12.67 -18.96
C GLY A 250 -13.66 -11.32 -18.24
N VAL A 251 -14.30 -10.35 -18.89
CA VAL A 251 -14.55 -9.01 -18.34
C VAL A 251 -16.04 -8.70 -18.33
N GLY A 252 -16.58 -8.13 -17.25
CA GLY A 252 -17.99 -7.72 -17.21
C GLY A 252 -18.31 -6.62 -18.23
N THR A 253 -17.60 -5.49 -18.17
CA THR A 253 -17.76 -4.38 -19.11
C THR A 253 -16.42 -3.73 -19.40
N ILE A 254 -16.13 -3.48 -20.68
CA ILE A 254 -14.99 -2.68 -21.15
C ILE A 254 -15.54 -1.41 -21.79
N THR A 255 -15.08 -0.25 -21.33
CA THR A 255 -15.35 1.04 -21.96
C THR A 255 -14.03 1.68 -22.36
N VAL A 256 -13.97 2.11 -23.61
CA VAL A 256 -12.85 2.89 -24.15
C VAL A 256 -13.39 4.20 -24.68
N ASP A 257 -12.77 5.29 -24.28
CA ASP A 257 -13.02 6.62 -24.84
C ASP A 257 -11.71 7.37 -25.13
N HIS A 258 -11.82 8.34 -26.04
CA HIS A 258 -10.75 9.26 -26.34
C HIS A 258 -11.03 10.66 -25.75
N MET A 259 -10.15 11.11 -24.85
CA MET A 259 -10.27 12.39 -24.14
C MET A 259 -9.60 13.57 -24.86
#